data_AF-A0A7C5TUE2-F1
#
_entry.id   AF-A0A7C5TUE2-F1
#
_cell.length_a   1.000
_cell.length_b   1.000
_cell.length_c   1.000
_cell.angle_alpha   90.00
_cell.angle_beta   90.00
_cell.angle_gamma   90.00
#
_symmetry.space_group_name_H-M   'P 1'
#
loop_
_entity.id
_entity.type
_entity.pdbx_description
1 polymer ?
#
loop_
_entity_poly.entity_id
_entity_poly.type
_entity_poly.pdbx_seq_one_letter_code
_entity_poly.pdbx_strand_id
1 'polypeptide(L)'
;MVNPILLIAVGLGVAFLLPVIDRAGRIVSRTVHLLTLLFGLVVSLKWLAALASGAQAAQIITGGWLPPIGINLRFGPLEAALVALANLTAIAAALYLANHEEQSTVKSLVIQLLLVIGATGLIMTRDLFNTFVFLEISGIGSYAILAFGKERDGLEAGFKYMALGSAASTFFLLGVAFLYKLTGTLNLDDMVGKLSGVTVAGVGTVLLLVMVGLMAELKLFPLNGPAIDIYDAAEPGVNALLVGTTLNALMFTFFKVMALYRGNSWLLAISTVGMTTFVVCNLLAIRQKKVRRMLGYSSSAQMGLMIFLLPFIRTEVVLMSAMALILLNHTLAKAGLLWLAGIHGGRELDDWRGAFPDSIAMRVSLAVLILAIAGLPPFPGFWGKWQALVGLARSTAWPWIIP
;
A
#
# COMPACT_ATOMS: atom_id res chain seq x y z
N MET A 1 9.97 -25.46 3.47
CA MET A 1 9.46 -24.29 2.72
C MET A 1 10.60 -23.29 2.53
N VAL A 2 10.58 -22.48 1.47
CA VAL A 2 11.59 -21.43 1.26
C VAL A 2 11.50 -20.40 2.39
N ASN A 3 12.61 -20.03 3.02
CA ASN A 3 12.60 -19.03 4.08
C ASN A 3 12.15 -17.66 3.52
N PRO A 4 11.08 -17.03 4.05
CA PRO A 4 10.57 -15.77 3.50
C PRO A 4 11.58 -14.61 3.53
N ILE A 5 12.64 -14.68 4.35
CA ILE A 5 13.71 -13.67 4.33
C ILE A 5 14.37 -13.54 2.95
N LEU A 6 14.34 -14.62 2.16
CA LEU A 6 14.88 -14.65 0.80
C LEU A 6 14.11 -13.73 -0.16
N LEU A 7 12.85 -13.39 0.14
CA LEU A 7 12.09 -12.41 -0.65
C LEU A 7 12.79 -11.03 -0.65
N ILE A 8 13.34 -10.64 0.49
CA ILE A 8 14.08 -9.38 0.65
C ILE A 8 15.52 -9.55 0.15
N ALA A 9 16.21 -10.62 0.57
CA ALA A 9 17.62 -10.83 0.25
C ALA A 9 17.87 -11.01 -1.25
N VAL A 10 17.06 -11.83 -1.93
CA VAL A 10 17.18 -12.04 -3.39
C VAL A 10 16.82 -10.76 -4.14
N GLY A 11 15.73 -10.08 -3.72
CA GLY A 11 15.35 -8.80 -4.31
C GLY A 11 16.47 -7.77 -4.25
N LEU A 12 17.08 -7.58 -3.06
CA LEU A 12 18.18 -6.63 -2.86
C LEU A 12 19.43 -7.03 -3.66
N GLY A 13 19.80 -8.32 -3.62
CA GLY A 13 20.96 -8.83 -4.35
C GLY A 13 20.82 -8.62 -5.86
N VAL A 14 19.64 -8.91 -6.42
CA VAL A 14 19.38 -8.68 -7.85
C VAL A 14 19.33 -7.19 -8.17
N ALA A 15 18.65 -6.37 -7.37
CA ALA A 15 18.59 -4.92 -7.57
C ALA A 15 20.01 -4.30 -7.61
N PHE A 16 20.92 -4.76 -6.75
CA PHE A 16 22.30 -4.31 -6.73
C PHE A 16 23.09 -4.75 -7.99
N LEU A 17 22.87 -5.99 -8.45
CA LEU A 17 23.59 -6.55 -9.60
C LEU A 17 23.02 -6.15 -10.96
N LEU A 18 21.76 -5.68 -11.02
CA LEU A 18 21.08 -5.33 -12.27
C LEU A 18 21.88 -4.37 -13.17
N PRO A 19 22.51 -3.29 -12.68
CA PRO A 19 23.35 -2.42 -13.53
C PRO A 19 24.57 -3.13 -14.14
N VAL A 20 25.11 -4.15 -13.47
CA VAL A 20 26.21 -4.96 -13.99
C VAL A 20 25.67 -5.97 -15.01
N ILE A 21 24.55 -6.62 -14.71
CA ILE A 21 23.86 -7.56 -15.61
C ILE A 21 23.43 -6.85 -16.90
N ASP A 22 23.04 -5.58 -16.83
CA ASP A 22 22.65 -4.80 -18.00
C ASP A 22 23.77 -4.63 -19.03
N ARG A 23 25.04 -4.71 -18.59
CA ARG A 23 26.19 -4.70 -19.52
C ARG A 23 26.20 -5.92 -20.44
N ALA A 24 25.57 -7.03 -20.05
CA ALA A 24 25.37 -8.20 -20.89
C ALA A 24 24.18 -8.06 -21.86
N GLY A 25 23.33 -7.04 -21.68
CA GLY A 25 22.22 -6.71 -22.57
C GLY A 25 20.90 -6.45 -21.83
N ARG A 26 20.10 -5.53 -22.37
CA ARG A 26 18.80 -5.12 -21.80
C ARG A 26 17.79 -6.26 -21.67
N ILE A 27 17.83 -7.22 -22.59
CA ILE A 27 16.95 -8.39 -22.53
C ILE A 27 17.29 -9.22 -21.29
N VAL A 28 18.59 -9.42 -21.01
CA VAL A 28 19.07 -10.18 -19.86
C VAL A 28 18.64 -9.50 -18.55
N SER A 29 18.84 -8.19 -18.42
CA SER A 29 18.43 -7.45 -17.23
C SER A 29 16.92 -7.49 -17.00
N ARG A 30 16.11 -7.35 -18.07
CA ARG A 30 14.64 -7.52 -18.00
C ARG A 30 14.22 -8.93 -17.60
N THR A 31 14.84 -9.96 -18.16
CA THR A 31 14.54 -11.36 -17.81
C THR A 31 14.89 -11.65 -16.36
N VAL A 32 16.07 -11.25 -15.88
CA VAL A 32 16.47 -11.44 -14.48
C VAL A 32 15.52 -10.70 -13.52
N HIS A 33 15.12 -9.48 -13.87
CA HIS A 33 14.12 -8.73 -13.11
C HIS A 33 12.79 -9.47 -13.02
N LEU A 34 12.24 -9.92 -14.15
CA LEU A 34 10.97 -10.67 -14.19
C LEU A 34 11.05 -11.99 -13.42
N LEU A 35 12.16 -12.73 -13.53
CA LEU A 35 12.38 -13.96 -12.77
C LEU A 35 12.42 -13.70 -11.26
N THR A 36 12.94 -12.55 -10.84
CA THR A 36 12.97 -12.16 -9.42
C THR A 36 11.58 -11.86 -8.88
N LEU A 37 10.76 -11.13 -9.64
CA LEU A 37 9.36 -10.89 -9.28
C LEU A 37 8.53 -12.19 -9.28
N LEU A 38 8.77 -13.07 -10.26
CA LEU A 38 8.11 -14.37 -10.35
C LEU A 38 8.52 -15.27 -9.18
N PHE A 39 9.79 -15.26 -8.77
CA PHE A 39 10.25 -15.93 -7.56
C PHE A 39 9.49 -15.44 -6.33
N GLY A 40 9.33 -14.12 -6.17
CA GLY A 40 8.55 -13.52 -5.09
C GLY A 40 7.09 -13.98 -5.07
N LEU A 41 6.44 -14.00 -6.24
CA LEU A 41 5.07 -14.48 -6.41
C LEU A 41 4.94 -15.97 -6.08
N VAL A 42 5.82 -16.82 -6.61
CA VAL A 42 5.75 -18.28 -6.38
C VAL A 42 6.00 -18.62 -4.92
N VAL A 43 6.98 -17.98 -4.27
CA VAL A 43 7.26 -18.21 -2.85
C VAL A 43 6.09 -17.79 -1.98
N SER A 44 5.49 -16.62 -2.22
CA SER A 44 4.33 -16.14 -1.46
C SER A 44 3.09 -17.01 -1.66
N LEU A 45 2.80 -17.47 -2.88
CA LEU A 45 1.69 -18.41 -3.15
C LEU A 45 1.91 -19.78 -2.50
N LYS A 46 3.14 -20.31 -2.52
CA LYS A 46 3.47 -21.57 -1.83
C LYS A 46 3.27 -21.46 -0.32
N TRP A 47 3.66 -20.34 0.28
CA TRP A 47 3.38 -20.06 1.69
C TRP A 47 1.89 -19.94 1.96
N LEU A 48 1.14 -19.24 1.11
CA LEU A 48 -0.31 -19.10 1.27
C LEU A 48 -1.01 -20.46 1.23
N ALA A 49 -0.63 -21.34 0.29
CA ALA A 49 -1.14 -22.70 0.20
C ALA A 49 -0.79 -23.55 1.43
N ALA A 50 0.46 -23.48 1.91
CA ALA A 50 0.89 -24.22 3.10
C ALA A 50 0.17 -23.75 4.37
N LEU A 51 -0.02 -22.44 4.54
CA LEU A 51 -0.76 -21.86 5.66
C LEU A 51 -2.24 -22.26 5.60
N ALA A 52 -2.84 -22.29 4.40
CA ALA A 52 -4.20 -22.78 4.20
C ALA A 52 -4.34 -24.29 4.53
N SER A 53 -3.28 -25.08 4.34
CA SER A 53 -3.22 -26.49 4.75
C SER A 53 -2.80 -26.70 6.21
N GLY A 54 -2.77 -25.66 7.05
CA GLY A 54 -2.51 -25.76 8.49
C GLY A 54 -1.04 -25.55 8.92
N ALA A 55 -0.15 -25.12 8.04
CA ALA A 55 1.19 -24.69 8.46
C ALA A 55 1.11 -23.48 9.39
N GLN A 56 2.08 -23.35 10.29
CA GLN A 56 2.18 -22.18 11.17
C GLN A 56 2.84 -21.00 10.45
N ALA A 57 2.49 -19.79 10.88
CA ALA A 57 3.15 -18.57 10.41
C ALA A 57 4.64 -18.60 10.72
N ALA A 58 5.47 -18.20 9.75
CA ALA A 58 6.91 -18.14 9.96
C ALA A 58 7.26 -16.98 10.91
N GLN A 59 8.05 -17.26 11.93
CA GLN A 59 8.72 -16.24 12.75
C GLN A 59 10.19 -16.26 12.39
N ILE A 60 10.67 -15.17 11.79
CA ILE A 60 12.02 -15.06 11.24
C ILE A 60 12.82 -14.21 12.21
N ILE A 61 13.77 -14.86 12.87
CA ILE A 61 14.74 -14.22 13.76
C ILE A 61 15.92 -13.78 12.89
N THR A 62 16.27 -12.50 12.99
CA THR A 62 17.42 -11.94 12.27
C THR A 62 18.63 -11.86 13.20
N GLY A 63 19.83 -12.13 12.66
CA GLY A 63 21.09 -11.97 13.39
C GLY A 63 21.31 -12.90 14.59
N GLY A 64 20.46 -13.90 14.81
CA GLY A 64 20.59 -14.86 15.93
C GLY A 64 20.08 -14.35 17.29
N TRP A 65 19.52 -13.15 17.37
CA TRP A 65 19.01 -12.57 18.61
C TRP A 65 17.49 -12.69 18.71
N LEU A 66 16.98 -13.25 19.81
CA LEU A 66 15.53 -13.34 20.02
C LEU A 66 14.90 -11.96 20.23
N PRO A 67 13.64 -11.75 19.80
CA PRO A 67 12.86 -10.56 20.16
C PRO A 67 12.73 -10.45 21.69
N PRO A 68 12.74 -9.23 22.27
CA PRO A 68 12.68 -7.92 21.60
C PRO A 68 14.03 -7.33 21.18
N ILE A 69 15.15 -8.03 21.38
CA ILE A 69 16.51 -7.50 21.08
C ILE A 69 16.80 -7.56 19.58
N GLY A 70 16.43 -8.66 18.92
CA GLY A 70 16.56 -8.81 17.46
C GLY A 70 15.32 -8.36 16.69
N ILE A 71 15.51 -7.97 15.43
CA ILE A 71 14.39 -7.67 14.52
C ILE A 71 13.66 -8.97 14.19
N ASN A 72 12.35 -9.00 14.43
CA ASN A 72 11.48 -10.08 13.98
C ASN A 72 10.73 -9.70 12.70
N LEU A 73 10.70 -10.65 11.77
CA LEU A 73 9.79 -10.63 10.64
C LEU A 73 8.78 -11.77 10.80
N ARG A 74 7.51 -11.50 10.50
CA ARG A 74 6.45 -12.51 10.51
C ARG A 74 5.93 -12.73 9.10
N PHE A 75 5.71 -13.99 8.74
CA PHE A 75 5.08 -14.38 7.47
C PHE A 75 3.87 -15.27 7.73
N GLY A 76 2.70 -14.65 7.88
CA GLY A 76 1.41 -15.31 8.04
C GLY A 76 0.53 -15.19 6.79
N PRO A 77 -0.77 -15.52 6.88
CA PRO A 77 -1.67 -15.56 5.73
C PRO A 77 -1.86 -14.21 5.05
N LEU A 78 -2.04 -13.14 5.84
CA LEU A 78 -2.18 -11.77 5.32
C LEU A 78 -0.88 -11.29 4.69
N GLU A 79 0.26 -11.56 5.34
CA GLU A 79 1.57 -11.20 4.79
C GLU A 79 1.85 -11.91 3.46
N ALA A 80 1.58 -13.22 3.38
CA ALA A 80 1.73 -14.01 2.16
C ALA A 80 0.81 -13.50 1.03
N ALA A 81 -0.46 -13.22 1.33
CA ALA A 81 -1.41 -12.71 0.33
C ALA A 81 -1.02 -11.32 -0.20
N LEU A 82 -0.61 -10.41 0.68
CA LEU A 82 -0.20 -9.05 0.29
C LEU A 82 1.11 -9.04 -0.50
N VAL A 83 2.08 -9.87 -0.13
CA VAL A 83 3.33 -10.00 -0.90
C VAL A 83 3.08 -10.65 -2.25
N ALA A 84 2.17 -11.62 -2.35
CA ALA A 84 1.74 -12.18 -3.63
C ALA A 84 1.09 -11.11 -4.51
N LEU A 85 0.19 -10.30 -3.95
CA LEU A 85 -0.47 -9.21 -4.67
C LEU A 85 0.53 -8.12 -5.12
N ALA A 86 1.51 -7.78 -4.28
CA ALA A 86 2.58 -6.84 -4.62
C ALA A 86 3.44 -7.36 -5.78
N ASN A 87 3.84 -8.64 -5.76
CA ASN A 87 4.61 -9.22 -6.86
C ASN A 87 3.78 -9.37 -8.14
N LEU A 88 2.50 -9.74 -8.05
CA LEU A 88 1.60 -9.83 -9.20
C LEU A 88 1.45 -8.47 -9.90
N THR A 89 1.19 -7.42 -9.13
CA THR A 89 1.06 -6.06 -9.66
C THR A 89 2.38 -5.52 -10.20
N ALA A 90 3.51 -5.87 -9.56
CA ALA A 90 4.83 -5.56 -10.10
C ALA A 90 5.12 -6.28 -11.43
N ILE A 91 4.76 -7.56 -11.57
CA ILE A 91 4.92 -8.27 -12.85
C ILE A 91 4.10 -7.57 -13.94
N ALA A 92 2.83 -7.25 -13.67
CA ALA A 92 1.99 -6.53 -14.61
C ALA A 92 2.57 -5.14 -14.97
N ALA A 93 3.10 -4.40 -13.99
CA ALA A 93 3.78 -3.14 -14.24
C ALA A 93 5.07 -3.31 -15.08
N ALA A 94 5.85 -4.36 -14.84
CA ALA A 94 7.07 -4.64 -15.60
C ALA A 94 6.75 -4.96 -17.07
N LEU A 95 5.68 -5.74 -17.31
CA LEU A 95 5.18 -6.04 -18.66
C LEU A 95 4.63 -4.79 -19.36
N TYR A 96 3.90 -3.95 -18.62
CA TYR A 96 3.41 -2.66 -19.13
C TYR A 96 4.57 -1.74 -19.54
N LEU A 97 5.57 -1.59 -18.66
CA LEU A 97 6.74 -0.75 -18.92
C LEU A 97 7.61 -1.32 -20.05
N ALA A 98 7.67 -2.64 -20.24
CA ALA A 98 8.45 -3.25 -21.33
C ALA A 98 8.03 -2.73 -22.73
N ASN A 99 6.78 -2.32 -22.89
CA ASN A 99 6.25 -1.71 -24.12
C ASN A 99 6.52 -0.20 -24.22
N HIS A 100 7.09 0.42 -23.18
CA HIS A 100 7.43 1.83 -23.09
C HIS A 100 8.95 1.98 -22.93
N GLU A 101 9.69 1.85 -24.04
CA GLU A 101 11.16 1.71 -24.00
C GLU A 101 11.91 2.83 -23.29
N GLU A 102 11.45 4.08 -23.42
CA GLU A 102 12.04 5.24 -22.73
C GLU A 102 11.97 5.13 -21.21
N GLN A 103 10.97 4.40 -20.69
CA GLN A 103 10.73 4.22 -19.28
C GLN A 103 11.24 2.87 -18.76
N SER A 104 11.48 1.90 -19.64
CA SER A 104 12.04 0.57 -19.31
C SER A 104 13.58 0.57 -19.32
N THR A 105 14.14 1.43 -18.47
CA THR A 105 15.59 1.50 -18.21
C THR A 105 15.97 0.63 -17.03
N VAL A 106 17.25 0.24 -16.90
CA VAL A 106 17.66 -0.53 -15.72
C VAL A 106 17.50 0.24 -14.42
N LYS A 107 17.54 1.57 -14.46
CA LYS A 107 17.23 2.38 -13.28
C LYS A 107 15.78 2.16 -12.83
N SER A 108 14.81 2.09 -13.74
CA SER A 108 13.41 1.84 -13.36
C SER A 108 13.20 0.40 -12.87
N LEU A 109 13.89 -0.59 -13.45
CA LEU A 109 13.88 -1.98 -12.95
C LEU A 109 14.44 -2.08 -11.52
N VAL A 110 15.55 -1.40 -11.24
CA VAL A 110 16.13 -1.35 -9.88
C VAL A 110 15.16 -0.71 -8.90
N ILE A 111 14.57 0.43 -9.26
CA ILE A 111 13.63 1.13 -8.39
C ILE A 111 12.35 0.32 -8.16
N GLN A 112 11.86 -0.37 -9.19
CA GLN A 112 10.72 -1.26 -9.07
C GLN A 112 11.00 -2.40 -8.07
N LEU A 113 12.18 -3.02 -8.11
CA LEU A 113 12.57 -4.00 -7.09
C LEU A 113 12.66 -3.37 -5.70
N LEU A 114 13.25 -2.17 -5.57
CA LEU A 114 13.32 -1.46 -4.28
C LEU A 114 11.92 -1.17 -3.71
N LEU A 115 10.95 -0.81 -4.55
CA LEU A 115 9.55 -0.63 -4.14
C LEU A 115 8.93 -1.94 -3.64
N VAL A 116 9.13 -3.05 -4.36
CA VAL A 116 8.63 -4.37 -3.95
C VAL A 116 9.30 -4.84 -2.66
N ILE A 117 10.60 -4.58 -2.48
CA ILE A 117 11.36 -4.89 -1.27
C ILE A 117 10.87 -4.05 -0.09
N GLY A 118 10.71 -2.74 -0.29
CA GLY A 118 10.16 -1.82 0.70
C GLY A 118 8.77 -2.27 1.16
N ALA A 119 7.87 -2.56 0.21
CA ALA A 119 6.54 -3.08 0.49
C ALA A 119 6.59 -4.43 1.23
N THR A 120 7.43 -5.36 0.79
CA THR A 120 7.60 -6.68 1.43
C THR A 120 8.11 -6.53 2.86
N GLY A 121 9.11 -5.68 3.08
CA GLY A 121 9.65 -5.37 4.39
C GLY A 121 8.62 -4.73 5.32
N LEU A 122 7.87 -3.74 4.84
CA LEU A 122 6.74 -3.12 5.54
C LEU A 122 5.69 -4.15 5.93
N ILE A 123 5.38 -5.10 5.05
CA ILE A 123 4.41 -6.16 5.34
C ILE A 123 4.94 -7.09 6.44
N MET A 124 6.18 -7.56 6.30
CA MET A 124 6.74 -8.60 7.16
C MET A 124 7.22 -8.11 8.53
N THR A 125 7.69 -6.87 8.64
CA THR A 125 8.35 -6.38 9.86
C THR A 125 7.39 -6.31 11.05
N ARG A 126 7.91 -6.63 12.23
CA ARG A 126 7.22 -6.48 13.52
C ARG A 126 7.98 -5.53 14.45
N ASP A 127 8.93 -4.78 13.89
CA ASP A 127 9.70 -3.75 14.57
C ASP A 127 9.34 -2.36 13.99
N LEU A 128 9.10 -1.39 14.87
CA LEU A 128 8.64 -0.05 14.51
C LEU A 128 9.75 0.82 13.88
N PHE A 129 11.00 0.65 14.29
CA PHE A 129 12.12 1.33 13.64
C PHE A 129 12.39 0.73 12.26
N ASN A 130 12.33 -0.59 12.14
CA ASN A 130 12.46 -1.25 10.85
C ASN A 130 11.27 -0.95 9.92
N THR A 131 10.09 -0.63 10.49
CA THR A 131 8.97 -0.06 9.73
C THR A 131 9.39 1.29 9.12
N PHE A 132 10.00 2.20 9.89
CA PHE A 132 10.55 3.45 9.37
C PHE A 132 11.57 3.22 8.24
N VAL A 133 12.50 2.27 8.40
CA VAL A 133 13.49 1.97 7.35
C VAL A 133 12.83 1.55 6.04
N PHE A 134 11.83 0.65 6.09
CA PHE A 134 11.12 0.23 4.89
C PHE A 134 10.13 1.27 4.35
N LEU A 135 9.62 2.18 5.20
CA LEU A 135 8.89 3.37 4.76
C LEU A 135 9.81 4.24 3.90
N GLU A 136 11.03 4.52 4.35
CA GLU A 136 12.01 5.34 3.61
C GLU A 136 12.45 4.68 2.30
N ILE A 137 12.74 3.36 2.31
CA ILE A 137 13.05 2.63 1.07
C ILE A 137 11.89 2.75 0.07
N SER A 138 10.64 2.59 0.53
CA SER A 138 9.47 2.72 -0.34
C SER A 138 9.23 4.16 -0.79
N GLY A 139 9.44 5.14 0.10
CA GLY A 139 9.26 6.56 -0.17
C GLY A 139 10.25 7.06 -1.20
N ILE A 140 11.56 6.86 -0.96
CA ILE A 140 12.63 7.24 -1.91
C ILE A 140 12.43 6.55 -3.25
N GLY A 141 12.09 5.25 -3.25
CA GLY A 141 11.76 4.52 -4.48
C GLY A 141 10.58 5.14 -5.22
N SER A 142 9.55 5.56 -4.50
CA SER A 142 8.37 6.22 -5.08
C SER A 142 8.74 7.57 -5.68
N TYR A 143 9.47 8.42 -4.97
CA TYR A 143 9.87 9.74 -5.48
C TYR A 143 10.76 9.60 -6.72
N ALA A 144 11.68 8.63 -6.69
CA ALA A 144 12.59 8.37 -7.80
C ALA A 144 11.86 7.89 -9.05
N ILE A 145 10.92 6.93 -8.94
CA ILE A 145 10.20 6.40 -10.12
C ILE A 145 9.27 7.44 -10.74
N LEU A 146 8.69 8.33 -9.92
CA LEU A 146 7.82 9.41 -10.40
C LEU A 146 8.59 10.47 -11.21
N ALA A 147 9.88 10.65 -10.95
CA ALA A 147 10.73 11.60 -11.65
C ALA A 147 11.16 11.17 -13.07
N PHE A 148 10.87 9.93 -13.51
CA PHE A 148 11.32 9.42 -14.82
C PHE A 148 10.66 10.12 -16.02
N GLY A 149 9.47 10.70 -15.84
CA GLY A 149 8.75 11.38 -16.92
C GLY A 149 9.40 12.68 -17.39
N LYS A 150 10.33 13.27 -16.62
CA LYS A 150 11.03 14.55 -16.89
C LYS A 150 10.15 15.76 -17.27
N GLU A 151 8.84 15.63 -17.28
CA GLU A 151 7.90 16.75 -17.45
C GLU A 151 7.96 17.65 -16.21
N ARG A 152 7.90 18.97 -16.43
CA ARG A 152 7.95 19.99 -15.35
C ARG A 152 6.92 19.71 -14.27
N ASP A 153 5.69 19.36 -14.67
CA ASP A 153 4.59 19.06 -13.76
C ASP A 153 4.87 17.82 -12.91
N GLY A 154 5.51 16.80 -13.49
CA GLY A 154 5.93 15.59 -12.80
C GLY A 154 7.02 15.85 -11.75
N LEU A 155 7.99 16.71 -12.08
CA LEU A 155 9.04 17.12 -11.14
C LEU A 155 8.48 17.96 -9.99
N GLU A 156 7.57 18.89 -10.27
CA GLU A 156 6.91 19.69 -9.23
C GLU A 156 6.08 18.80 -8.29
N ALA A 157 5.24 17.92 -8.84
CA ALA A 157 4.43 17.00 -8.05
C ALA A 157 5.31 16.04 -7.23
N GLY A 158 6.38 15.51 -7.83
CA GLY A 158 7.36 14.67 -7.16
C GLY A 158 8.05 15.38 -5.99
N PHE A 159 8.45 16.64 -6.16
CA PHE A 159 9.04 17.44 -5.09
C PHE A 159 8.05 17.70 -3.95
N LYS A 160 6.81 18.10 -4.25
CA LYS A 160 5.76 18.31 -3.23
C LYS A 160 5.51 17.04 -2.43
N TYR A 161 5.48 15.88 -3.09
CA TYR A 161 5.29 14.60 -2.42
C TYR A 161 6.48 14.18 -1.59
N MET A 162 7.71 14.38 -2.09
CA MET A 162 8.93 14.12 -1.34
C MET A 162 8.99 14.99 -0.08
N ALA A 163 8.64 16.27 -0.17
CA ALA A 163 8.62 17.19 0.96
C ALA A 163 7.60 16.76 2.03
N LEU A 164 6.37 16.41 1.60
CA LEU A 164 5.34 15.89 2.51
C LEU A 164 5.77 14.57 3.16
N GLY A 165 6.32 13.64 2.37
CA GLY A 165 6.78 12.34 2.85
C GLY A 165 7.94 12.45 3.83
N SER A 166 8.91 13.33 3.56
CA SER A 166 10.02 13.60 4.48
C SER A 166 9.54 14.18 5.82
N ALA A 167 8.54 15.06 5.79
CA ALA A 167 7.91 15.57 7.00
C ALA A 167 7.15 14.46 7.75
N ALA A 168 6.39 13.64 7.02
CA ALA A 168 5.64 12.52 7.57
C ALA A 168 6.55 11.49 8.25
N SER A 169 7.63 11.12 7.60
CA SER A 169 8.60 10.15 8.14
C SER A 169 9.38 10.70 9.33
N THR A 170 9.64 12.01 9.35
CA THR A 170 10.20 12.70 10.53
C THR A 170 9.24 12.61 11.73
N PHE A 171 7.95 12.92 11.53
CA PHE A 171 6.96 12.77 12.61
C PHE A 171 6.83 11.32 13.07
N PHE A 172 6.83 10.37 12.13
CA PHE A 172 6.81 8.94 12.45
C PHE A 172 8.02 8.56 13.30
N LEU A 173 9.25 8.91 12.87
CA LEU A 173 10.50 8.58 13.56
C LEU A 173 10.58 9.23 14.95
N LEU A 174 10.13 10.48 15.10
CA LEU A 174 10.02 11.13 16.41
C LEU A 174 9.07 10.34 17.32
N GLY A 175 7.93 9.92 16.80
CA GLY A 175 7.00 9.03 17.50
C GLY A 175 7.67 7.72 17.93
N VAL A 176 8.42 7.06 17.04
CA VAL A 176 9.19 5.85 17.35
C VAL A 176 10.20 6.09 18.48
N ALA A 177 10.97 7.18 18.41
CA ALA A 177 11.99 7.50 19.39
C ALA A 177 11.39 7.71 20.80
N PHE A 178 10.26 8.43 20.89
CA PHE A 178 9.57 8.62 22.16
C PHE A 178 8.89 7.34 22.67
N LEU A 179 8.30 6.53 21.79
CA LEU A 179 7.75 5.24 22.20
C LEU A 179 8.85 4.29 22.72
N TYR A 180 10.03 4.30 22.09
CA TYR A 180 11.19 3.56 22.58
C TYR A 180 11.62 4.06 23.97
N LYS A 181 11.68 5.38 24.17
CA LYS A 181 11.99 5.95 25.49
C LYS A 181 11.00 5.50 26.58
N LEU A 182 9.72 5.34 26.23
CA LEU A 182 8.67 4.94 27.17
C LEU A 182 8.63 3.42 27.43
N THR A 183 8.95 2.60 26.44
CA THR A 183 8.74 1.13 26.50
C THR A 183 10.05 0.32 26.56
N GLY A 184 11.19 0.94 26.21
CA GLY A 184 12.50 0.30 26.12
C GLY A 184 12.62 -0.78 25.02
N THR A 185 11.69 -0.82 24.08
CA THR A 185 11.63 -1.85 23.02
C THR A 185 11.16 -1.23 21.71
N LEU A 186 11.54 -1.82 20.58
CA LEU A 186 11.07 -1.43 19.24
C LEU A 186 10.14 -2.49 18.62
N ASN A 187 10.04 -3.65 19.27
CA ASN A 187 9.17 -4.74 18.86
C ASN A 187 7.70 -4.38 19.15
N LEU A 188 6.86 -4.37 18.12
CA LEU A 188 5.45 -3.98 18.22
C LEU A 188 4.67 -4.83 19.22
N ASP A 189 4.89 -6.15 19.23
CA ASP A 189 4.12 -7.06 20.08
C ASP A 189 4.47 -6.84 21.58
N ASP A 190 5.75 -6.63 21.90
CA ASP A 190 6.22 -6.26 23.26
C ASP A 190 5.76 -4.85 23.67
N MET A 191 5.79 -3.88 22.75
CA MET A 191 5.30 -2.52 22.99
C MET A 191 3.83 -2.50 23.40
N VAL A 192 2.98 -3.30 22.73
CA VAL A 192 1.56 -3.42 23.06
C VAL A 192 1.40 -3.90 24.52
N GLY A 193 2.20 -4.85 24.96
CA GLY A 193 2.20 -5.34 26.34
C GLY A 193 2.56 -4.23 27.34
N LYS A 194 3.67 -3.52 27.10
CA LYS A 194 4.21 -2.51 28.02
C LYS A 194 3.37 -1.24 28.12
N LEU A 195 2.76 -0.80 27.01
CA LEU A 195 1.87 0.37 27.02
C LEU A 195 0.59 0.16 27.84
N SER A 196 0.24 -1.08 28.18
CA SER A 196 -0.93 -1.38 29.00
C SER A 196 -0.86 -0.81 30.42
N GLY A 197 0.34 -0.62 30.97
CA GLY A 197 0.58 -0.11 32.31
C GLY A 197 1.01 1.35 32.39
N VAL A 198 1.13 2.06 31.26
CA VAL A 198 1.66 3.43 31.20
C VAL A 198 0.53 4.44 31.02
N THR A 199 0.13 5.10 32.11
CA THR A 199 -0.86 6.20 32.11
C THR A 199 -0.23 7.58 32.12
N VAL A 200 0.93 7.73 31.45
CA VAL A 200 1.62 9.02 31.36
C VAL A 200 0.86 9.93 30.38
N ALA A 201 0.60 11.18 30.79
CA ALA A 201 -0.11 12.20 30.01
C ALA A 201 0.47 12.47 28.60
N GLY A 202 1.69 12.00 28.31
CA GLY A 202 2.36 12.15 27.02
C GLY A 202 2.18 11.00 26.02
N VAL A 203 1.66 9.83 26.42
CA VAL A 203 1.50 8.67 25.49
C VAL A 203 0.61 9.05 24.30
N GLY A 204 -0.45 9.82 24.57
CA GLY A 204 -1.36 10.29 23.52
C GLY A 204 -0.67 11.17 22.47
N THR A 205 0.15 12.13 22.89
CA THR A 205 0.91 12.99 21.97
C THR A 205 1.90 12.17 21.13
N VAL A 206 2.57 11.20 21.74
CA VAL A 206 3.52 10.33 21.03
C VAL A 206 2.81 9.46 19.98
N LEU A 207 1.67 8.88 20.33
CA LEU A 207 0.83 8.12 19.39
C LEU A 207 0.30 9.03 18.26
N LEU A 208 -0.05 10.27 18.55
CA LEU A 208 -0.46 11.24 17.52
C LEU A 208 0.64 11.46 16.47
N LEU A 209 1.91 11.55 16.88
CA LEU A 209 3.04 11.71 15.95
C LEU A 209 3.15 10.53 14.98
N VAL A 210 3.05 9.30 15.50
CA VAL A 210 3.04 8.08 14.68
C VAL A 210 1.83 8.07 13.74
N MET A 211 0.65 8.45 14.25
CA MET A 211 -0.58 8.51 13.47
C MET A 211 -0.47 9.50 12.31
N VAL A 212 -0.01 10.72 12.56
CA VAL A 212 0.14 11.77 11.55
C VAL A 212 1.09 11.34 10.44
N GLY A 213 2.23 10.73 10.80
CA GLY A 213 3.18 10.20 9.80
C GLY A 213 2.54 9.16 8.88
N LEU A 214 1.84 8.17 9.45
CA LEU A 214 1.15 7.15 8.65
C LEU A 214 -0.05 7.70 7.87
N MET A 215 -0.78 8.69 8.40
CA MET A 215 -1.90 9.35 7.73
C MET A 215 -1.45 10.04 6.43
N ALA A 216 -0.30 10.72 6.47
CA ALA A 216 0.28 11.37 5.29
C ALA A 216 0.70 10.34 4.23
N GLU A 217 1.38 9.26 4.63
CA GLU A 217 1.79 8.19 3.72
C GLU A 217 0.61 7.47 3.05
N LEU A 218 -0.47 7.24 3.81
CA LEU A 218 -1.74 6.69 3.32
C LEU A 218 -2.60 7.68 2.55
N LYS A 219 -2.17 8.94 2.41
CA LYS A 219 -2.87 9.95 1.61
C LYS A 219 -4.28 10.19 2.14
N LEU A 220 -4.41 10.29 3.46
CA LEU A 220 -5.67 10.60 4.15
C LEU A 220 -5.90 12.10 4.20
N PHE A 221 -7.16 12.54 4.24
CA PHE A 221 -7.50 13.95 4.35
C PHE A 221 -7.13 14.45 5.77
N PRO A 222 -6.57 15.67 5.92
CA PRO A 222 -6.31 16.70 4.91
C PRO A 222 -4.92 16.64 4.25
N LEU A 223 -4.12 15.60 4.51
CA LEU A 223 -2.73 15.48 4.07
C LEU A 223 -2.58 14.86 2.67
N ASN A 224 -3.66 14.72 1.91
CA ASN A 224 -3.67 13.97 0.64
C ASN A 224 -3.29 14.82 -0.59
N GLY A 225 -3.32 16.15 -0.51
CA GLY A 225 -3.14 17.06 -1.66
C GLY A 225 -1.94 16.74 -2.56
N PRO A 226 -0.69 16.78 -2.05
CA PRO A 226 0.51 16.48 -2.85
C PRO A 226 0.47 15.08 -3.49
N ALA A 227 -0.12 14.11 -2.80
CA ALA A 227 -0.23 12.76 -3.34
C ALA A 227 -1.26 12.66 -4.48
N ILE A 228 -2.31 13.49 -4.47
CA ILE A 228 -3.27 13.57 -5.58
C ILE A 228 -2.64 14.20 -6.82
N ASP A 229 -1.75 15.19 -6.66
CA ASP A 229 -1.04 15.82 -7.78
C ASP A 229 -0.20 14.81 -8.56
N ILE A 230 0.37 13.79 -7.88
CA ILE A 230 1.10 12.71 -8.52
C ILE A 230 0.24 11.86 -9.44
N TYR A 231 -0.99 11.56 -9.04
CA TYR A 231 -1.88 10.78 -9.90
C TYR A 231 -2.10 11.49 -11.23
N ASP A 232 -2.14 12.82 -11.23
CA ASP A 232 -2.33 13.62 -12.43
C ASP A 232 -1.05 13.75 -13.27
N ALA A 233 0.07 14.05 -12.60
CA ALA A 233 1.31 14.44 -13.26
C ALA A 233 2.21 13.27 -13.68
N ALA A 234 2.19 12.16 -12.95
CA ALA A 234 3.05 11.03 -13.24
C ALA A 234 2.45 10.05 -14.24
N GLU A 235 3.31 9.20 -14.80
CA GLU A 235 2.88 8.16 -15.72
C GLU A 235 1.90 7.20 -15.00
N PRO A 236 0.71 6.93 -15.61
CA PRO A 236 -0.33 6.14 -14.94
C PRO A 236 0.08 4.72 -14.54
N GLY A 237 0.87 4.02 -15.35
CA GLY A 237 1.38 2.68 -15.03
C GLY A 237 2.32 2.65 -13.83
N VAL A 238 3.11 3.69 -13.60
CA VAL A 238 3.89 3.87 -12.37
C VAL A 238 2.97 4.05 -11.17
N ASN A 239 1.91 4.85 -11.30
CA ASN A 239 0.90 4.99 -10.25
C ASN A 239 0.18 3.65 -9.95
N ALA A 240 -0.07 2.84 -10.98
CA ALA A 240 -0.63 1.50 -10.83
C ALA A 240 0.28 0.58 -9.99
N LEU A 241 1.60 0.64 -10.22
CA LEU A 241 2.58 -0.08 -9.39
C LEU A 241 2.52 0.36 -7.92
N LEU A 242 2.51 1.67 -7.65
CA LEU A 242 2.48 2.21 -6.29
C LEU A 242 1.19 1.84 -5.53
N VAL A 243 0.06 1.81 -6.23
CA VAL A 243 -1.22 1.33 -5.68
C VAL A 243 -1.14 -0.15 -5.32
N GLY A 244 -0.59 -0.98 -6.22
CA GLY A 244 -0.52 -2.43 -6.01
C GLY A 244 0.50 -2.90 -4.97
N THR A 245 1.51 -2.07 -4.69
CA THR A 245 2.63 -2.39 -3.81
C THR A 245 2.59 -1.54 -2.54
N THR A 246 3.17 -0.34 -2.59
CA THR A 246 3.41 0.54 -1.45
C THR A 246 2.12 0.87 -0.70
N LEU A 247 1.04 1.24 -1.37
CA LEU A 247 -0.21 1.65 -0.71
C LEU A 247 -0.83 0.51 0.11
N ASN A 248 -0.80 -0.72 -0.41
CA ASN A 248 -1.27 -1.91 0.30
C ASN A 248 -0.40 -2.23 1.53
N ALA A 249 0.92 -2.13 1.38
CA ALA A 249 1.85 -2.35 2.47
C ALA A 249 1.71 -1.31 3.59
N LEU A 250 1.45 -0.05 3.23
CA LEU A 250 1.15 1.04 4.18
C LEU A 250 -0.16 0.79 4.93
N MET A 251 -1.21 0.34 4.23
CA MET A 251 -2.50 0.04 4.87
C MET A 251 -2.33 -1.10 5.88
N PHE A 252 -1.58 -2.13 5.53
CA PHE A 252 -1.26 -3.22 6.46
C PHE A 252 -0.34 -2.78 7.60
N THR A 253 0.57 -1.85 7.36
CA THR A 253 1.41 -1.24 8.40
C THR A 253 0.55 -0.49 9.43
N PHE A 254 -0.41 0.32 8.96
CA PHE A 254 -1.35 1.00 9.84
C PHE A 254 -2.19 0.00 10.63
N PHE A 255 -2.66 -1.09 9.99
CA PHE A 255 -3.34 -2.18 10.69
C PHE A 255 -2.53 -2.75 11.86
N LYS A 256 -1.24 -3.04 11.65
CA LYS A 256 -0.35 -3.53 12.72
C LYS A 256 -0.15 -2.49 13.84
N VAL A 257 0.12 -1.25 13.45
CA VAL A 257 0.40 -0.14 14.38
C VAL A 257 -0.85 0.26 15.18
N MET A 258 -2.06 -0.01 14.68
CA MET A 258 -3.32 0.19 15.41
C MET A 258 -3.35 -0.56 16.76
N ALA A 259 -2.59 -1.65 16.91
CA ALA A 259 -2.50 -2.39 18.17
C ALA A 259 -1.99 -1.53 19.35
N LEU A 260 -1.21 -0.47 19.06
CA LEU A 260 -0.70 0.47 20.05
C LEU A 260 -1.78 1.44 20.58
N TYR A 261 -2.86 1.66 19.83
CA TYR A 261 -3.92 2.59 20.17
C TYR A 261 -4.99 1.88 21.00
N ARG A 262 -5.29 2.43 22.17
CA ARG A 262 -6.25 1.88 23.13
C ARG A 262 -7.16 2.98 23.64
N GLY A 263 -8.36 2.58 24.08
CA GLY A 263 -9.37 3.50 24.58
C GLY A 263 -10.27 4.07 23.48
N ASN A 264 -11.53 4.30 23.85
CA ASN A 264 -12.59 4.66 22.90
C ASN A 264 -12.31 5.96 22.15
N SER A 265 -11.63 6.94 22.77
CA SER A 265 -11.30 8.22 22.13
C SER A 265 -10.38 8.08 20.93
N TRP A 266 -9.35 7.21 21.01
CA TRP A 266 -8.44 6.96 19.89
C TRP A 266 -9.12 6.19 18.76
N LEU A 267 -9.91 5.18 19.12
CA LEU A 267 -10.68 4.41 18.15
C LEU A 267 -11.67 5.32 17.41
N LEU A 268 -12.36 6.21 18.12
CA LEU A 268 -13.27 7.20 17.52
C LEU A 268 -12.53 8.21 16.63
N ALA A 269 -11.35 8.68 17.04
CA ALA A 269 -10.54 9.61 16.25
C ALA A 269 -10.10 8.98 14.92
N ILE A 270 -9.59 7.74 14.95
CA ILE A 270 -9.19 6.98 13.76
C ILE A 270 -10.41 6.77 12.84
N SER A 271 -11.54 6.32 13.39
CA SER A 271 -12.77 6.14 12.61
C SER A 271 -13.24 7.44 11.97
N THR A 272 -13.18 8.56 12.71
CA THR A 272 -13.59 9.87 12.22
C THR A 272 -12.69 10.34 11.07
N VAL A 273 -11.36 10.23 11.21
CA VAL A 273 -10.40 10.53 10.13
C VAL A 273 -10.68 9.69 8.90
N GLY A 274 -10.93 8.39 9.07
CA GLY A 274 -11.27 7.48 7.98
C GLY A 274 -12.56 7.90 7.27
N MET A 275 -13.62 8.16 8.03
CA MET A 275 -14.93 8.55 7.49
C MET A 275 -14.89 9.91 6.81
N THR A 276 -14.23 10.91 7.42
CA THR A 276 -14.02 12.22 6.79
C THR A 276 -13.24 12.07 5.49
N THR A 277 -12.17 11.26 5.47
CA THR A 277 -11.41 10.99 4.25
C THR A 277 -12.27 10.34 3.18
N PHE A 278 -13.06 9.32 3.55
CA PHE A 278 -13.98 8.63 2.63
C PHE A 278 -14.98 9.61 2.00
N VAL A 279 -15.67 10.40 2.82
CA VAL A 279 -16.70 11.34 2.34
C VAL A 279 -16.09 12.45 1.50
N VAL A 280 -15.08 13.16 2.03
CA VAL A 280 -14.49 14.32 1.35
C VAL A 280 -13.84 13.90 0.03
N CYS A 281 -13.11 12.79 -0.01
CA CYS A 281 -12.46 12.35 -1.25
C CYS A 281 -13.46 11.93 -2.31
N ASN A 282 -14.58 11.27 -1.96
CA ASN A 282 -15.63 10.97 -2.93
C ASN A 282 -16.28 12.25 -3.49
N LEU A 283 -16.58 13.24 -2.62
CA LEU A 283 -17.13 14.53 -3.06
C LEU A 283 -16.18 15.29 -3.99
N LEU A 284 -14.88 15.30 -3.68
CA LEU A 284 -13.87 15.91 -4.52
C LEU A 284 -13.66 15.15 -5.83
N ALA A 285 -13.78 13.82 -5.83
CA ALA A 285 -13.68 12.99 -7.02
C ALA A 285 -14.76 13.31 -8.05
N ILE A 286 -16.02 13.50 -7.63
CA ILE A 286 -17.15 13.83 -8.52
C ILE A 286 -16.92 15.14 -9.28
N ARG A 287 -16.19 16.09 -8.67
CA ARG A 287 -15.88 17.38 -9.30
C ARG A 287 -14.66 17.34 -10.23
N GLN A 288 -13.93 16.23 -10.29
CA GLN A 288 -12.74 16.14 -11.14
C GLN A 288 -13.11 15.93 -12.61
N LYS A 289 -12.50 16.72 -13.50
CA LYS A 289 -12.53 16.49 -14.96
C LYS A 289 -11.42 15.57 -15.43
N LYS A 290 -10.27 15.61 -14.75
CA LYS A 290 -9.10 14.79 -15.09
C LYS A 290 -9.26 13.38 -14.52
N VAL A 291 -9.23 12.36 -15.39
CA VAL A 291 -9.53 10.98 -15.02
C VAL A 291 -8.53 10.45 -14.00
N ARG A 292 -7.25 10.72 -14.18
CA ARG A 292 -6.20 10.22 -13.28
C ARG A 292 -6.32 10.82 -11.88
N ARG A 293 -6.61 12.12 -11.80
CA ARG A 293 -6.87 12.83 -10.54
C ARG A 293 -8.15 12.34 -9.84
N MET A 294 -9.22 12.09 -10.61
CA MET A 294 -10.43 11.43 -10.11
C MET A 294 -10.11 10.05 -9.51
N LEU A 295 -9.26 9.28 -10.18
CA LEU A 295 -8.80 7.99 -9.66
C LEU A 295 -7.98 8.19 -8.37
N GLY A 296 -7.09 9.17 -8.27
CA GLY A 296 -6.38 9.49 -7.04
C GLY A 296 -7.30 9.69 -5.84
N TYR A 297 -8.31 10.53 -5.96
CA TYR A 297 -9.29 10.75 -4.88
C TYR A 297 -10.08 9.48 -4.55
N SER A 298 -10.48 8.71 -5.56
CA SER A 298 -11.14 7.42 -5.32
C SER A 298 -10.24 6.42 -4.58
N SER A 299 -8.91 6.44 -4.77
CA SER A 299 -7.98 5.64 -3.96
C SER A 299 -7.95 6.11 -2.50
N SER A 300 -7.77 7.41 -2.26
CA SER A 300 -7.79 7.96 -0.90
C SER A 300 -9.11 7.68 -0.18
N ALA A 301 -10.23 7.71 -0.91
CA ALA A 301 -11.52 7.33 -0.35
C ALA A 301 -11.54 5.87 0.15
N GLN A 302 -11.06 4.90 -0.66
CA GLN A 302 -11.03 3.50 -0.23
C GLN A 302 -10.08 3.27 0.96
N MET A 303 -8.95 3.97 1.03
CA MET A 303 -8.09 3.96 2.22
C MET A 303 -8.82 4.53 3.43
N GLY A 304 -9.54 5.65 3.26
CA GLY A 304 -10.40 6.22 4.30
C GLY A 304 -11.46 5.24 4.81
N LEU A 305 -12.13 4.52 3.91
CA LEU A 305 -13.10 3.49 4.28
C LEU A 305 -12.45 2.38 5.12
N MET A 306 -11.29 1.87 4.72
CA MET A 306 -10.57 0.84 5.48
C MET A 306 -10.10 1.35 6.85
N ILE A 307 -9.62 2.59 6.92
CA ILE A 307 -9.25 3.24 8.20
C ILE A 307 -10.47 3.43 9.11
N PHE A 308 -11.63 3.76 8.53
CA PHE A 308 -12.89 3.88 9.27
C PHE A 308 -13.30 2.55 9.92
N LEU A 309 -13.19 1.44 9.18
CA LEU A 309 -13.58 0.10 9.63
C LEU A 309 -12.63 -0.51 10.66
N LEU A 310 -11.35 -0.12 10.61
CA LEU A 310 -10.26 -0.74 11.36
C LEU A 310 -10.53 -0.91 12.86
N PRO A 311 -11.03 0.11 13.60
CA PRO A 311 -11.26 -0.01 15.04
C PRO A 311 -12.32 -1.05 15.41
N PHE A 312 -13.30 -1.27 14.54
CA PHE A 312 -14.44 -2.17 14.77
C PHE A 312 -14.10 -3.66 14.56
N ILE A 313 -12.95 -3.98 13.95
CA ILE A 313 -12.46 -5.36 13.82
C ILE A 313 -12.34 -6.04 15.19
N ARG A 314 -12.04 -5.27 16.24
CA ARG A 314 -11.90 -5.79 17.61
C ARG A 314 -13.19 -6.41 18.15
N THR A 315 -14.35 -5.95 17.67
CA THR A 315 -15.66 -6.48 18.06
C THR A 315 -16.25 -7.40 16.99
N GLU A 316 -15.94 -7.16 15.72
CA GLU A 316 -16.55 -7.85 14.58
C GLU A 316 -15.50 -8.42 13.62
N VAL A 317 -15.17 -9.70 13.79
CA VAL A 317 -14.11 -10.38 13.01
C VAL A 317 -14.39 -10.37 11.49
N VAL A 318 -15.67 -10.35 11.09
CA VAL A 318 -16.08 -10.26 9.68
C VAL A 318 -15.57 -9.00 8.98
N LEU A 319 -15.25 -7.94 9.72
CA LEU A 319 -14.69 -6.71 9.15
C LEU A 319 -13.27 -6.91 8.61
N MET A 320 -12.54 -7.92 9.11
CA MET A 320 -11.24 -8.29 8.55
C MET A 320 -11.37 -8.82 7.13
N SER A 321 -12.33 -9.74 6.89
CA SER A 321 -12.58 -10.26 5.54
C SER A 321 -13.15 -9.18 4.63
N ALA A 322 -14.03 -8.31 5.16
CA ALA A 322 -14.54 -7.16 4.43
C ALA A 322 -13.41 -6.26 3.90
N MET A 323 -12.46 -5.91 4.76
CA MET A 323 -11.30 -5.10 4.39
C MET A 323 -10.39 -5.80 3.38
N ALA A 324 -10.13 -7.10 3.55
CA ALA A 324 -9.33 -7.86 2.59
C ALA A 324 -9.95 -7.85 1.19
N LEU A 325 -11.29 -8.01 1.09
CA LEU A 325 -12.02 -7.96 -0.17
C LEU A 325 -12.02 -6.54 -0.79
N ILE A 326 -12.20 -5.50 0.02
CA ILE A 326 -12.12 -4.10 -0.42
C ILE A 326 -10.72 -3.79 -0.96
N LEU A 327 -9.66 -4.17 -0.23
CA LEU A 327 -8.26 -3.94 -0.62
C LEU A 327 -7.90 -4.68 -1.91
N LEU A 328 -8.29 -5.95 -2.03
CA LEU A 328 -8.06 -6.76 -3.22
C LEU A 328 -8.75 -6.14 -4.45
N ASN A 329 -10.02 -5.78 -4.31
CA ASN A 329 -10.78 -5.14 -5.39
C ASN A 329 -10.19 -3.78 -5.77
N HIS A 330 -9.89 -2.94 -4.78
CA HIS A 330 -9.25 -1.65 -4.99
C HIS A 330 -7.94 -1.83 -5.76
N THR A 331 -7.07 -2.74 -5.33
CA THR A 331 -5.79 -2.98 -5.99
C THR A 331 -5.94 -3.36 -7.45
N LEU A 332 -6.74 -4.41 -7.75
CA LEU A 332 -6.87 -4.93 -9.11
C LEU A 332 -7.60 -3.95 -10.02
N ALA A 333 -8.74 -3.39 -9.55
CA ALA A 333 -9.52 -2.45 -10.34
C ALA A 333 -8.73 -1.16 -10.59
N LYS A 334 -8.06 -0.63 -9.57
CA LYS A 334 -7.36 0.65 -9.67
C LYS A 334 -6.08 0.56 -10.48
N ALA A 335 -5.26 -0.47 -10.26
CA ALA A 335 -4.07 -0.69 -11.08
C ALA A 335 -4.46 -0.92 -12.55
N GLY A 336 -5.50 -1.73 -12.80
CA GLY A 336 -6.06 -1.94 -14.13
C GLY A 336 -6.51 -0.66 -14.83
N LEU A 337 -7.30 0.18 -14.15
CA LEU A 337 -7.77 1.45 -14.71
C LEU A 337 -6.62 2.42 -14.99
N LEU A 338 -5.59 2.44 -14.15
CA LEU A 338 -4.41 3.27 -14.36
C LEU A 338 -3.56 2.77 -15.53
N TRP A 339 -3.35 1.46 -15.69
CA TRP A 339 -2.70 0.93 -16.90
C TRP A 339 -3.52 1.23 -18.17
N LEU A 340 -4.84 1.07 -18.13
CA LEU A 340 -5.70 1.47 -19.25
C LEU A 340 -5.62 2.97 -19.54
N ALA A 341 -5.51 3.81 -18.51
CA ALA A 341 -5.32 5.25 -18.69
C ALA A 341 -3.97 5.59 -19.32
N GLY A 342 -2.94 4.81 -19.02
CA GLY A 342 -1.65 4.89 -19.67
C GLY A 342 -1.73 4.51 -21.15
N ILE A 343 -2.38 3.38 -21.47
CA ILE A 343 -2.55 2.92 -22.87
C ILE A 343 -3.44 3.88 -23.68
N HIS A 344 -4.51 4.41 -23.07
CA HIS A 344 -5.43 5.33 -23.73
C HIS A 344 -4.81 6.71 -23.98
N GLY A 345 -3.95 7.19 -23.08
CA GLY A 345 -3.30 8.49 -23.17
C GLY A 345 -4.17 9.70 -22.79
N GLY A 346 -5.50 9.62 -22.95
CA GLY A 346 -6.45 10.69 -22.59
C GLY A 346 -6.36 11.14 -21.12
N ARG A 347 -6.43 12.45 -20.90
CA ARG A 347 -6.25 13.09 -19.57
C ARG A 347 -7.60 13.50 -18.95
N GLU A 348 -8.55 13.94 -19.75
CA GLU A 348 -9.87 14.42 -19.30
C GLU A 348 -10.98 13.42 -19.60
N LEU A 349 -12.10 13.49 -18.87
CA LEU A 349 -13.26 12.60 -19.04
C LEU A 349 -13.80 12.59 -20.49
N ASP A 350 -13.77 13.73 -21.17
CA ASP A 350 -14.28 13.83 -22.55
C ASP A 350 -13.42 13.06 -23.55
N ASP A 351 -12.12 12.87 -23.28
CA ASP A 351 -11.23 12.06 -24.12
C ASP A 351 -11.66 10.60 -24.17
N TRP A 352 -12.40 10.12 -23.15
CA TRP A 352 -12.77 8.71 -23.01
C TRP A 352 -14.08 8.34 -23.71
N ARG A 353 -14.71 9.30 -24.43
CA ARG A 353 -15.91 9.02 -25.22
C ARG A 353 -15.57 8.06 -26.36
N GLY A 354 -16.19 6.89 -26.36
CA GLY A 354 -15.91 5.85 -27.35
C GLY A 354 -14.52 5.21 -27.19
N ALA A 355 -13.92 5.26 -26.00
CA ALA A 355 -12.58 4.74 -25.71
C ALA A 355 -12.37 3.32 -26.26
N PHE A 356 -11.18 3.10 -26.84
CA PHE A 356 -10.75 1.85 -27.48
C PHE A 356 -11.68 1.37 -28.61
N PRO A 357 -11.92 2.18 -29.67
CA PRO A 357 -12.83 1.82 -30.76
C PRO A 357 -12.39 0.55 -31.51
N ASP A 358 -11.08 0.27 -31.56
CA ASP A 358 -10.52 -0.84 -32.33
C ASP A 358 -10.32 -2.13 -31.52
N SER A 359 -10.57 -2.11 -30.20
CA SER A 359 -10.30 -3.26 -29.32
C SER A 359 -11.45 -3.58 -28.39
N ILE A 360 -12.20 -4.63 -28.72
CA ILE A 360 -13.27 -5.18 -27.86
C ILE A 360 -12.72 -5.62 -26.51
N ALA A 361 -11.52 -6.20 -26.47
CA ALA A 361 -10.90 -6.68 -25.24
C ALA A 361 -10.62 -5.52 -24.26
N MET A 362 -10.15 -4.37 -24.77
CA MET A 362 -9.88 -3.19 -23.94
C MET A 362 -11.18 -2.53 -23.48
N ARG A 363 -12.23 -2.47 -24.32
CA ARG A 363 -13.56 -1.98 -23.91
C ARG A 363 -14.17 -2.84 -22.81
N VAL A 364 -14.14 -4.16 -22.96
CA VAL A 364 -14.64 -5.10 -21.95
C VAL A 364 -13.83 -4.97 -20.66
N SER A 365 -12.50 -4.88 -20.77
CA SER A 365 -11.63 -4.67 -19.60
C SER A 365 -11.97 -3.36 -18.87
N LEU A 366 -12.13 -2.26 -19.60
CA LEU A 366 -12.53 -0.97 -19.05
C LEU A 366 -13.88 -1.07 -18.32
N ALA A 367 -14.89 -1.66 -18.97
CA ALA A 367 -16.21 -1.84 -18.39
C ALA A 367 -16.17 -2.68 -17.11
N VAL A 368 -15.48 -3.83 -17.14
CA VAL A 368 -15.30 -4.73 -16.00
C VAL A 368 -14.63 -4.01 -14.83
N LEU A 369 -13.57 -3.24 -15.08
CA LEU A 369 -12.85 -2.53 -14.03
C LEU A 369 -13.65 -1.34 -13.46
N ILE A 370 -14.47 -0.67 -14.28
CA ILE A 370 -15.42 0.36 -13.81
C ILE A 370 -16.49 -0.26 -12.93
N LEU A 371 -17.09 -1.39 -13.33
CA LEU A 371 -18.08 -2.10 -12.52
C LEU A 371 -17.47 -2.61 -11.20
N ALA A 372 -16.22 -3.08 -11.26
CA ALA A 372 -15.47 -3.51 -10.08
C ALA A 372 -15.23 -2.35 -9.11
N ILE A 373 -14.79 -1.18 -9.57
CA ILE A 373 -14.52 -0.03 -8.69
C ILE A 373 -15.81 0.61 -8.15
N ALA A 374 -16.91 0.57 -8.92
CA ALA A 374 -18.24 0.93 -8.44
C ALA A 374 -18.67 0.02 -7.28
N GLY A 375 -18.19 -1.22 -7.26
CA GLY A 375 -18.49 -2.22 -6.23
C GLY A 375 -19.83 -2.90 -6.49
N LEU A 376 -20.08 -3.29 -7.73
CA LEU A 376 -21.24 -4.08 -8.13
C LEU A 376 -20.94 -5.60 -8.04
N PRO A 377 -21.95 -6.47 -7.85
CA PRO A 377 -21.76 -7.91 -8.01
C PRO A 377 -21.28 -8.25 -9.44
N PRO A 378 -20.43 -9.28 -9.65
CA PRO A 378 -19.94 -10.27 -8.67
C PRO A 378 -18.59 -9.88 -8.02
N PHE A 379 -18.16 -8.63 -8.09
CA PHE A 379 -16.80 -8.25 -7.72
C PHE A 379 -16.54 -8.27 -6.20
N PRO A 380 -15.29 -8.53 -5.75
CA PRO A 380 -14.96 -8.58 -4.32
C PRO A 380 -15.31 -7.29 -3.58
N GLY A 381 -15.24 -6.14 -4.26
CA GLY A 381 -15.58 -4.84 -3.67
C GLY A 381 -17.03 -4.73 -3.21
N PHE A 382 -17.98 -5.38 -3.92
CA PHE A 382 -19.38 -5.46 -3.49
C PHE A 382 -19.50 -6.24 -2.18
N TRP A 383 -18.97 -7.46 -2.16
CA TRP A 383 -19.05 -8.35 -1.00
C TRP A 383 -18.32 -7.78 0.22
N GLY A 384 -17.18 -7.12 0.00
CA GLY A 384 -16.45 -6.43 1.06
C GLY A 384 -17.27 -5.30 1.68
N LYS A 385 -17.87 -4.42 0.86
CA LYS A 385 -18.73 -3.33 1.36
C LYS A 385 -20.00 -3.86 2.02
N TRP A 386 -20.62 -4.92 1.48
CA TRP A 386 -21.78 -5.57 2.08
C TRP A 386 -21.45 -6.15 3.46
N GLN A 387 -20.36 -6.90 3.58
CA GLN A 387 -19.88 -7.42 4.86
C GLN A 387 -19.52 -6.29 5.84
N ALA A 388 -18.96 -5.19 5.34
CA ALA A 388 -18.68 -4.02 6.16
C ALA A 388 -19.97 -3.43 6.76
N LEU A 389 -21.03 -3.24 5.95
CA LEU A 389 -22.32 -2.75 6.43
C LEU A 389 -22.95 -3.69 7.45
N VAL A 390 -22.97 -5.00 7.17
CA VAL A 390 -23.52 -6.00 8.09
C VAL A 390 -22.74 -6.05 9.40
N GLY A 391 -21.40 -5.99 9.35
CA GLY A 391 -20.55 -5.95 10.53
C GLY A 391 -20.76 -4.67 11.34
N LEU A 392 -20.83 -3.51 10.69
CA LEU A 392 -21.10 -2.24 11.36
C LEU A 392 -22.47 -2.21 12.04
N ALA A 393 -23.49 -2.78 11.41
CA ALA A 393 -24.85 -2.84 11.97
C ALA A 393 -24.92 -3.73 13.24
N ARG A 394 -24.04 -4.72 13.36
CA ARG A 394 -23.90 -5.56 14.56
C ARG A 394 -23.04 -4.91 15.65
N SER A 395 -22.18 -3.98 15.27
CA SER A 395 -21.33 -3.21 16.18
C SER A 395 -22.06 -2.01 16.81
N THR A 396 -21.40 -1.30 17.72
CA THR A 396 -21.89 -0.02 18.27
C THR A 396 -21.81 1.15 17.26
N ALA A 397 -21.40 0.89 16.02
CA ALA A 397 -21.19 1.90 14.97
C ALA A 397 -22.44 2.22 14.15
N TRP A 398 -23.62 1.68 14.50
CA TRP A 398 -24.87 1.96 13.80
C TRP A 398 -25.18 3.46 13.58
N PRO A 399 -24.76 4.43 14.44
CA PRO A 399 -25.00 5.85 14.16
C PRO A 399 -24.28 6.39 12.91
N TRP A 400 -23.24 5.69 12.43
CA TRP A 400 -22.51 6.05 11.21
C TRP A 400 -23.17 5.50 9.95
N ILE A 401 -24.13 4.59 10.08
CA ILE A 401 -24.93 4.08 8.97
C ILE A 401 -26.05 5.09 8.73
N ILE A 402 -25.87 5.95 7.74
CA ILE A 402 -26.94 6.83 7.28
C ILE A 402 -27.96 5.94 6.54
N PRO A 403 -29.25 5.92 6.97
CA PRO A 403 -30.28 5.09 6.34
C PRO A 403 -30.52 5.41 4.87
#